data_AF-A0A8H5J362-F1
#
_entry.id   AF-A0A8H5J362-F1
#
_cell.length_a   1.000
_cell.length_b   1.000
_cell.length_c   1.000
_cell.angle_alpha   90.00
_cell.angle_beta   90.00
_cell.angle_gamma   90.00
#
_symmetry.space_group_name_H-M   'P 1'
#
loop_
_entity.id
_entity.type
_entity.pdbx_description
1 polymer ?
#
loop_
_entity_poly.entity_id
_entity_poly.type
_entity_poly.pdbx_seq_one_letter_code
_entity_poly.pdbx_strand_id
1 'polypeptide(L)'
;MVFFSMRAISKIIGFVPYGHDDSLILAALPFIIAFNVFCQIRSCATLVTSKGLGLDIWFVEEGDIRTFLILIFASELSYATALALVKLSILAFFLRIFPDQRFRTVVRWTTIFILVISPIYLALIFAQRRPLDILWNGWRDKNPRGVILSANLIGITHGAWNVALDIWMMILPMTQLLKIGIKLKKKIGVIAMFGVGLL
;
A
#
# COMPACT_ATOMS: atom_id res chain seq x y z
N MET A 1 3.70 10.78 8.52
CA MET A 1 4.29 10.63 9.87
C MET A 1 3.55 11.44 10.93
N VAL A 2 3.34 12.76 10.75
CA VAL A 2 2.68 13.65 11.73
C VAL A 2 1.26 13.21 12.10
N PHE A 3 0.48 12.71 11.15
CA PHE A 3 -0.87 12.20 11.43
C PHE A 3 -0.88 10.94 12.29
N PHE A 4 0.17 10.12 12.17
CA PHE A 4 0.29 8.87 12.93
C PHE A 4 0.61 9.15 14.39
N SER A 5 1.53 10.09 14.65
CA SER A 5 1.82 10.56 16.00
C SER A 5 0.58 11.18 16.65
N MET A 6 -0.21 11.97 15.91
CA MET A 6 -1.47 12.52 16.43
C MET A 6 -2.51 11.44 16.79
N ARG A 7 -2.58 10.35 16.02
CA ARG A 7 -3.49 9.23 16.25
C ARG A 7 -3.03 8.32 17.40
N ALA A 8 -1.72 8.11 17.54
CA ALA A 8 -1.12 7.39 18.67
C ALA A 8 -1.28 8.17 19.99
N ILE A 9 -1.02 9.48 19.97
CA ILE A 9 -1.21 10.38 21.12
C ILE A 9 -2.68 10.43 21.54
N SER A 10 -3.61 10.53 20.58
CA SER A 10 -5.05 10.47 20.83
C SER A 10 -5.51 9.19 21.56
N LYS A 11 -4.80 8.07 21.38
CA LYS A 11 -5.13 6.77 21.99
C LYS A 11 -4.43 6.54 23.33
N ILE A 12 -3.20 7.04 23.48
CA ILE A 12 -2.51 7.08 24.78
C ILE A 12 -3.29 7.95 25.79
N ILE A 13 -3.99 8.98 25.31
CA ILE A 13 -4.85 9.85 26.13
C ILE A 13 -6.23 9.19 26.44
N GLY A 14 -6.54 8.01 25.90
CA GLY A 14 -7.66 7.18 26.37
C GLY A 14 -9.05 7.51 25.82
N PHE A 15 -9.17 8.32 24.77
CA PHE A 15 -10.49 8.72 24.22
C PHE A 15 -11.21 7.63 23.41
N VAL A 16 -10.55 6.53 23.00
CA VAL A 16 -11.13 5.51 22.09
C VAL A 16 -10.71 4.09 22.51
N PRO A 17 -11.64 3.12 22.63
CA PRO A 17 -11.28 1.73 23.00
C PRO A 17 -10.46 1.05 21.90
N TYR A 18 -9.46 0.25 22.29
CA TYR A 18 -8.67 -0.59 21.39
C TYR A 18 -9.57 -1.51 20.57
N GLY A 19 -9.51 -1.38 19.24
CA GLY A 19 -10.21 -2.27 18.33
C GLY A 19 -9.25 -3.06 17.45
N HIS A 20 -9.78 -4.10 16.78
CA HIS A 20 -9.00 -4.92 15.84
C HIS A 20 -8.52 -4.11 14.62
N ASP A 21 -9.09 -2.93 14.38
CA ASP A 21 -8.60 -1.94 13.42
C ASP A 21 -7.18 -1.42 13.77
N ASP A 22 -6.84 -1.35 15.06
CA ASP A 22 -5.58 -0.80 15.54
C ASP A 22 -4.40 -1.75 15.43
N SER A 23 -4.65 -3.05 15.63
CA SER A 23 -3.62 -4.08 15.44
C SER A 23 -3.22 -4.18 13.95
N LEU A 24 -4.18 -4.02 13.03
CA LEU A 24 -3.91 -4.01 11.59
C LEU A 24 -3.08 -2.80 11.15
N ILE A 25 -3.37 -1.61 11.70
CA ILE A 25 -2.55 -0.41 11.45
C ILE A 25 -1.14 -0.59 12.03
N LEU A 26 -1.03 -1.10 13.27
CA LEU A 26 0.26 -1.35 13.91
C LEU A 26 1.10 -2.34 13.09
N ALA A 27 0.46 -3.37 12.53
CA ALA A 27 1.09 -4.33 11.63
C ALA A 27 1.50 -3.71 10.28
N ALA A 28 0.80 -2.68 9.79
CA ALA A 28 1.14 -1.99 8.54
C ALA A 28 2.38 -1.08 8.67
N LEU A 29 2.60 -0.51 9.86
CA LEU A 29 3.70 0.43 10.11
C LEU A 29 5.09 -0.07 9.72
N PRO A 30 5.55 -1.26 10.12
CA PRO A 30 6.88 -1.73 9.74
C PRO A 30 7.05 -1.78 8.22
N PHE A 31 6.00 -2.14 7.47
CA PHE A 31 6.04 -2.16 6.01
C PHE A 31 6.08 -0.76 5.40
N ILE A 32 5.33 0.20 5.96
CA ILE A 32 5.37 1.61 5.53
C ILE A 32 6.75 2.21 5.81
N ILE A 33 7.31 1.94 6.99
CA ILE A 33 8.65 2.42 7.38
C ILE A 33 9.69 1.78 6.47
N ALA A 34 9.64 0.47 6.25
CA ALA A 34 10.54 -0.25 5.35
C ALA A 34 10.49 0.33 3.92
N PHE A 35 9.29 0.56 3.38
CA PHE A 35 9.11 1.18 2.06
C PHE A 35 9.77 2.56 1.98
N ASN A 36 9.52 3.43 2.97
CA ASN A 36 10.13 4.76 3.01
C ASN A 36 11.65 4.69 3.12
N VAL A 37 12.18 3.82 3.98
CA VAL A 37 13.62 3.62 4.14
C VAL A 37 14.25 3.11 2.84
N PHE A 38 13.66 2.11 2.18
CA PHE A 38 14.15 1.61 0.90
C PHE A 38 14.10 2.68 -0.20
N CYS A 39 13.04 3.48 -0.25
CA CYS A 39 12.93 4.59 -1.22
C CYS A 39 13.97 5.69 -0.95
N GLN A 40 14.23 6.01 0.32
CA GLN A 40 15.24 6.99 0.72
C GLN A 40 16.65 6.49 0.44
N ILE A 41 16.96 5.22 0.72
CA ILE A 41 18.25 4.59 0.39
C ILE A 41 18.45 4.60 -1.13
N ARG A 42 17.43 4.23 -1.91
CA ARG A 42 17.48 4.30 -3.37
C ARG A 42 17.77 5.71 -3.86
N SER A 43 17.04 6.70 -3.37
CA SER A 43 17.16 8.10 -3.78
C SER A 43 18.52 8.68 -3.40
N CYS A 44 19.01 8.38 -2.20
CA CYS A 44 20.32 8.78 -1.72
C CYS A 44 21.45 8.09 -2.51
N ALA A 45 21.33 6.78 -2.77
CA ALA A 45 22.29 6.05 -3.59
C ALA A 45 22.41 6.68 -4.99
N THR A 46 21.28 7.07 -5.60
CA THR A 46 21.25 7.76 -6.91
C THR A 46 21.69 9.24 -6.88
N LEU A 47 21.72 9.89 -5.71
CA LEU A 47 22.17 11.29 -5.54
C LEU A 47 23.66 11.37 -5.18
N VAL A 48 24.15 10.41 -4.38
CA VAL A 48 25.55 10.33 -3.91
C VAL A 48 26.46 9.77 -5.01
N THR A 49 25.96 8.81 -5.80
CA THR A 49 26.57 8.54 -7.10
C THR A 49 25.93 9.49 -8.10
N SER A 50 26.70 10.41 -8.68
CA SER A 50 26.29 11.29 -9.79
C SER A 50 25.91 10.53 -11.09
N LYS A 51 25.50 9.26 -10.97
CA LYS A 51 25.31 8.29 -12.05
C LYS A 51 23.93 7.58 -12.04
N GLY A 52 23.04 7.89 -11.10
CA GLY A 52 21.92 6.98 -10.79
C GLY A 52 20.53 7.32 -11.36
N LEU A 53 20.32 8.50 -11.95
CA LEU A 53 19.02 8.89 -12.53
C LEU A 53 19.22 9.38 -13.96
N GLY A 54 18.95 8.49 -14.93
CA GLY A 54 18.93 8.82 -16.36
C GLY A 54 20.16 8.42 -17.17
N LEU A 55 21.16 7.74 -16.58
CA LEU A 55 22.23 7.08 -17.35
C LEU A 55 21.80 5.66 -17.74
N ASP A 56 22.16 5.24 -18.94
CA ASP A 56 21.97 3.87 -19.38
C ASP A 56 22.70 2.88 -18.46
N ILE A 57 22.13 1.68 -18.29
CA ILE A 57 22.61 0.62 -17.40
C ILE A 57 24.10 0.28 -17.58
N TRP A 58 24.67 0.61 -18.73
CA TRP A 58 26.04 0.32 -19.14
C TRP A 58 27.11 1.17 -18.43
N PHE A 59 26.73 2.29 -17.81
CA PHE A 59 27.68 3.21 -17.14
C PHE A 59 27.73 3.04 -15.61
N VAL A 60 26.95 2.10 -15.07
CA VAL A 60 26.80 1.83 -13.64
C VAL A 60 27.57 0.55 -13.27
N GLU A 61 28.18 0.55 -12.09
CA GLU A 61 28.91 -0.62 -11.58
C GLU A 61 27.96 -1.80 -11.31
N GLU A 62 28.36 -3.02 -11.66
CA GLU A 62 27.50 -4.20 -11.60
C GLU A 62 26.94 -4.48 -10.19
N GLY A 63 27.74 -4.20 -9.14
CA GLY A 63 27.35 -4.35 -7.74
C GLY A 63 26.23 -3.38 -7.32
N ASP A 64 26.24 -2.17 -7.87
CA ASP A 64 25.23 -1.15 -7.62
C ASP A 64 23.91 -1.50 -8.32
N ILE A 65 23.98 -2.05 -9.54
CA ILE A 65 22.81 -2.52 -10.30
C ILE A 65 22.09 -3.64 -9.52
N ARG A 66 22.83 -4.62 -9.00
CA ARG A 66 22.25 -5.73 -8.23
C ARG A 66 21.56 -5.23 -6.96
N THR A 67 22.22 -4.37 -6.21
CA THR A 67 21.68 -3.80 -4.96
C THR A 67 20.43 -2.96 -5.24
N PHE A 68 20.45 -2.18 -6.31
CA PHE A 68 19.32 -1.37 -6.75
C PHE A 68 18.10 -2.23 -7.12
N LEU A 69 18.28 -3.33 -7.86
CA LEU A 69 17.19 -4.25 -8.23
C LEU A 69 16.58 -4.94 -7.00
N ILE A 70 17.41 -5.32 -6.02
CA ILE A 70 16.94 -5.90 -4.75
C ILE A 70 16.11 -4.88 -3.96
N LEU A 71 16.58 -3.63 -3.87
CA LEU A 71 15.85 -2.56 -3.18
C LEU A 71 14.51 -2.26 -3.85
N ILE A 72 14.45 -2.27 -5.19
CA ILE A 72 13.18 -2.09 -5.93
C ILE A 72 12.22 -3.22 -5.57
N PHE A 73 12.65 -4.48 -5.66
CA PHE A 73 11.80 -5.61 -5.33
C PHE A 73 11.30 -5.59 -3.89
N ALA A 74 12.17 -5.29 -2.92
CA ALA A 74 11.79 -5.16 -1.52
C ALA A 74 10.81 -4.00 -1.27
N SER A 75 11.00 -2.87 -1.98
CA SER A 75 10.10 -1.73 -1.92
C SER A 75 8.71 -2.07 -2.48
N GLU A 76 8.62 -2.80 -3.59
CA GLU A 76 7.36 -3.21 -4.20
C GLU A 76 6.56 -4.13 -3.27
N LEU A 77 7.24 -5.12 -2.67
CA LEU A 77 6.62 -6.06 -1.74
C LEU A 77 6.11 -5.37 -0.46
N SER A 78 6.94 -4.52 0.13
CA SER A 78 6.57 -3.75 1.33
C SER A 78 5.42 -2.79 1.05
N TYR A 79 5.42 -2.12 -0.10
CA TYR A 79 4.36 -1.22 -0.52
C TYR A 79 3.02 -1.93 -0.73
N ALA A 80 3.00 -3.03 -1.49
CA ALA A 80 1.78 -3.80 -1.75
C ALA A 80 1.15 -4.33 -0.45
N THR A 81 1.99 -4.84 0.47
CA THR A 81 1.54 -5.33 1.78
C THR A 81 0.99 -4.20 2.65
N ALA A 82 1.68 -3.06 2.70
CA ALA A 82 1.25 -1.90 3.46
C ALA A 82 -0.11 -1.37 2.97
N LEU A 83 -0.30 -1.21 1.67
CA LEU A 83 -1.57 -0.77 1.08
C LEU A 83 -2.74 -1.68 1.47
N ALA A 84 -2.55 -3.00 1.36
CA ALA A 84 -3.58 -3.97 1.72
C ALA A 84 -3.98 -3.83 3.21
N LEU A 85 -3.00 -3.77 4.11
CA LEU A 85 -3.25 -3.66 5.55
C LEU A 85 -3.95 -2.35 5.93
N VAL A 86 -3.54 -1.22 5.34
CA VAL A 86 -4.18 0.09 5.56
C VAL A 86 -5.65 0.03 5.15
N LYS A 87 -5.95 -0.51 3.97
CA LYS A 87 -7.34 -0.62 3.48
C LYS A 87 -8.19 -1.53 4.36
N LEU A 88 -7.63 -2.67 4.79
CA LEU A 88 -8.30 -3.58 5.71
C LEU A 88 -8.62 -2.92 7.05
N SER A 89 -7.71 -2.12 7.60
CA SER A 89 -7.99 -1.38 8.84
C SER A 89 -9.11 -0.35 8.66
N ILE A 90 -9.10 0.39 7.55
CA ILE A 90 -10.15 1.37 7.24
C ILE A 90 -11.53 0.67 7.11
N LEU A 91 -11.60 -0.46 6.42
CA LEU A 91 -12.86 -1.23 6.31
C LEU A 91 -13.31 -1.80 7.67
N ALA A 92 -12.38 -2.28 8.50
CA ALA A 92 -12.68 -2.73 9.86
C ALA A 92 -13.26 -1.58 10.72
N PHE A 93 -12.71 -0.38 10.58
CA PHE A 93 -13.23 0.83 11.20
C PHE A 93 -14.65 1.17 10.72
N PHE A 94 -14.97 0.99 9.44
CA PHE A 94 -16.33 1.18 8.92
C PHE A 94 -17.32 0.20 9.52
N LEU A 95 -16.94 -1.08 9.67
CA LEU A 95 -17.78 -2.10 10.30
C LEU A 95 -18.07 -1.81 11.78
N ARG A 96 -17.19 -1.05 12.45
CA ARG A 96 -17.33 -0.66 13.85
C ARG A 96 -18.23 0.56 14.03
N ILE A 97 -18.16 1.54 13.13
CA ILE A 97 -18.90 2.80 13.24
C ILE A 97 -20.34 2.69 12.75
N PHE A 98 -20.56 2.01 11.62
CA PHE A 98 -21.85 2.01 10.95
C PHE A 98 -22.63 0.74 11.30
N PRO A 99 -23.79 0.86 11.97
CA PRO A 99 -24.61 -0.30 12.36
C PRO A 99 -25.48 -0.85 11.21
N ASP A 100 -25.61 -0.14 10.08
CA ASP A 100 -26.48 -0.53 8.96
C ASP A 100 -26.08 -1.89 8.35
N GLN A 101 -27.01 -2.83 8.30
CA GLN A 101 -26.72 -4.21 7.91
C GLN A 101 -26.41 -4.36 6.41
N ARG A 102 -27.06 -3.55 5.56
CA ARG A 102 -26.78 -3.54 4.12
C ARG A 102 -25.38 -3.00 3.85
N PHE A 103 -25.01 -1.91 4.52
CA PHE A 103 -23.66 -1.37 4.48
C PHE A 103 -22.60 -2.36 4.95
N ARG A 104 -22.81 -3.01 6.11
CA ARG A 104 -21.87 -3.99 6.64
C ARG A 104 -21.66 -5.16 5.69
N THR A 105 -22.69 -5.57 4.96
CA THR A 105 -22.59 -6.62 3.93
C THR A 105 -21.67 -6.18 2.80
N VAL A 106 -21.86 -4.97 2.25
CA VAL A 106 -21.00 -4.42 1.18
C VAL A 106 -19.54 -4.27 1.64
N VAL A 107 -19.33 -3.77 2.86
CA VAL A 107 -17.99 -3.62 3.43
C VAL A 107 -17.31 -4.98 3.61
N ARG A 108 -18.02 -6.01 4.10
CA ARG A 108 -17.48 -7.38 4.22
C ARG A 108 -17.09 -7.97 2.87
N TRP A 109 -17.91 -7.80 1.82
CA TRP A 109 -17.56 -8.24 0.47
C TRP A 109 -16.32 -7.51 -0.05
N THR A 110 -16.20 -6.21 0.21
CA THR A 110 -15.01 -5.43 -0.14
C THR A 110 -13.78 -5.94 0.62
N THR A 111 -13.92 -6.28 1.90
CA THR A 111 -12.83 -6.87 2.71
C THR A 111 -12.37 -8.21 2.16
N ILE A 112 -13.30 -9.11 1.81
CA ILE A 112 -13.00 -10.40 1.19
C ILE A 112 -12.28 -10.20 -0.14
N PHE A 113 -12.76 -9.27 -0.98
CA PHE A 113 -12.12 -8.94 -2.24
C PHE A 113 -10.66 -8.52 -2.06
N ILE A 114 -10.36 -7.65 -1.09
CA ILE A 114 -8.98 -7.23 -0.78
C ILE A 114 -8.14 -8.41 -0.28
N LEU A 115 -8.70 -9.26 0.58
CA LEU A 115 -8.00 -10.45 1.10
C LEU A 115 -7.66 -11.48 0.02
N VAL A 116 -8.43 -11.53 -1.06
CA VAL A 116 -8.16 -12.43 -2.20
C VAL A 116 -7.21 -11.79 -3.20
N ILE A 117 -7.43 -10.53 -3.57
CA ILE A 117 -6.67 -9.88 -4.65
C ILE A 117 -5.24 -9.55 -4.22
N SER A 118 -5.02 -9.15 -2.97
CA SER A 118 -3.70 -8.76 -2.45
C SER A 118 -2.67 -9.91 -2.51
N PRO A 119 -2.95 -11.12 -2.00
CA PRO A 119 -2.01 -12.24 -2.11
C PRO A 119 -1.80 -12.70 -3.56
N ILE A 120 -2.78 -12.55 -4.46
CA ILE A 120 -2.59 -12.82 -5.89
C ILE A 120 -1.54 -11.88 -6.47
N TYR A 121 -1.64 -10.57 -6.21
CA TYR A 121 -0.63 -9.61 -6.67
C TYR A 121 0.73 -9.85 -6.03
N LEU A 122 0.80 -10.19 -4.75
CA LEU A 122 2.07 -10.58 -4.11
C LEU A 122 2.68 -11.81 -4.81
N ALA A 123 1.88 -12.83 -5.12
CA ALA A 123 2.35 -13.99 -5.87
C ALA A 123 2.83 -13.64 -7.28
N LEU A 124 2.15 -12.70 -7.97
CA LEU A 124 2.59 -12.19 -9.27
C LEU A 124 3.91 -11.42 -9.18
N ILE A 125 4.09 -10.60 -8.14
CA ILE A 125 5.35 -9.90 -7.88
C ILE A 125 6.48 -10.91 -7.66
N PHE A 126 6.25 -12.00 -6.91
CA PHE A 126 7.24 -13.08 -6.76
C PHE A 126 7.46 -13.89 -8.05
N ALA A 127 6.44 -14.04 -8.88
CA ALA A 127 6.50 -14.81 -10.11
C ALA A 127 7.01 -14.00 -11.31
N GLN A 128 7.23 -12.69 -11.16
CA GLN A 128 7.55 -11.79 -12.28
C GLN A 128 8.78 -12.22 -13.09
N ARG A 129 9.77 -12.85 -12.44
CA ARG A 129 10.89 -13.52 -13.10
C ARG A 129 11.17 -14.87 -12.46
N ARG A 130 11.21 -15.93 -13.27
CA ARG A 130 11.55 -17.29 -12.83
C ARG A 130 12.66 -17.90 -13.70
N PRO A 131 13.76 -18.41 -13.11
CA PRO A 131 14.14 -18.36 -11.69
C PRO A 131 14.35 -16.94 -11.13
N LEU A 132 14.22 -16.77 -9.81
CA LEU A 132 14.38 -15.48 -9.13
C LEU A 132 15.75 -14.86 -9.36
N ASP A 133 16.77 -15.66 -9.69
CA ASP A 133 18.10 -15.16 -10.02
C ASP A 133 18.14 -14.27 -11.27
N ILE A 134 17.17 -14.42 -12.18
CA ILE A 134 17.01 -13.55 -13.36
C ILE A 134 16.55 -12.14 -12.96
N LEU A 135 15.98 -11.98 -11.77
CA LEU A 135 15.63 -10.66 -11.24
C LEU A 135 16.87 -9.82 -10.95
N TRP A 136 17.95 -10.45 -10.48
CA TRP A 136 19.18 -9.77 -10.07
C TRP A 136 20.24 -9.76 -11.17
N ASN A 137 20.34 -10.86 -11.94
CA ASN A 137 21.41 -11.09 -12.91
C ASN A 137 20.92 -11.06 -14.37
N GLY A 138 19.60 -10.99 -14.60
CA GLY A 138 19.03 -11.04 -15.96
C GLY A 138 19.29 -9.81 -16.81
N TRP A 139 19.91 -8.75 -16.26
CA TRP A 139 20.41 -7.61 -17.04
C TRP A 139 21.69 -7.95 -17.83
N ARG A 140 22.40 -9.02 -17.45
CA ARG A 140 23.65 -9.47 -18.09
C ARG A 140 23.41 -10.25 -19.39
N ASP A 141 22.24 -10.88 -19.52
CA ASP A 141 21.86 -11.69 -20.68
C ASP A 141 20.81 -10.97 -21.52
N LYS A 142 21.04 -10.90 -22.84
CA LYS A 142 20.09 -10.27 -23.78
C LYS A 142 18.79 -11.06 -23.95
N ASN A 143 18.83 -12.38 -23.71
CA ASN A 143 17.67 -13.29 -23.71
C ASN A 143 17.77 -14.26 -22.51
N PRO A 144 17.41 -13.85 -21.29
CA PRO A 144 17.46 -14.74 -20.14
C PRO A 144 16.42 -15.86 -20.30
N ARG A 145 16.85 -17.12 -20.13
CA ARG A 145 15.97 -18.30 -20.24
C ARG A 145 15.06 -18.36 -19.01
N GLY A 146 13.78 -18.09 -19.16
CA GLY A 146 12.82 -18.16 -18.06
C GLY A 146 11.46 -17.54 -18.38
N VAL A 147 10.57 -17.55 -17.39
CA VAL A 147 9.30 -16.81 -17.47
C VAL A 147 9.57 -15.36 -17.07
N ILE A 148 9.25 -14.43 -17.96
CA ILE A 148 9.39 -12.99 -17.75
C ILE A 148 8.00 -12.38 -17.91
N LEU A 149 7.38 -11.99 -16.80
CA LEU A 149 6.20 -11.13 -16.84
C LEU A 149 6.64 -9.67 -16.90
N SER A 150 5.83 -8.83 -17.54
CA SER A 150 6.06 -7.39 -17.56
C SER A 150 5.79 -6.80 -16.18
N ALA A 151 6.87 -6.45 -15.46
CA ALA A 151 6.78 -5.75 -14.18
C ALA A 151 5.98 -4.44 -14.29
N ASN A 152 6.15 -3.73 -15.41
CA ASN A 152 5.36 -2.51 -15.69
C ASN A 152 3.87 -2.81 -15.78
N LEU A 153 3.47 -3.90 -16.44
CA LEU A 153 2.06 -4.25 -16.56
C LEU A 153 1.46 -4.67 -15.22
N ILE A 154 2.20 -5.45 -14.42
CA ILE A 154 1.80 -5.82 -13.05
C ILE A 154 1.66 -4.56 -12.19
N GLY A 155 2.62 -3.65 -12.24
CA GLY A 155 2.60 -2.39 -11.50
C GLY A 155 1.44 -1.47 -11.89
N ILE A 156 1.20 -1.29 -13.19
CA ILE A 156 0.09 -0.45 -13.69
C ILE A 156 -1.26 -1.04 -13.28
N THR A 157 -1.46 -2.34 -13.44
CA THR A 157 -2.72 -3.00 -13.08
C THR A 157 -2.96 -3.00 -11.57
N HIS A 158 -1.91 -3.26 -10.77
CA HIS A 158 -1.96 -3.17 -9.32
C HIS A 158 -2.30 -1.74 -8.86
N GLY A 159 -1.65 -0.73 -9.45
CA GLY A 159 -1.90 0.68 -9.16
C GLY A 159 -3.31 1.10 -9.52
N ALA A 160 -3.78 0.77 -10.72
CA ALA A 160 -5.13 1.07 -11.17
C ALA A 160 -6.19 0.46 -10.23
N TRP A 161 -6.00 -0.80 -9.80
CA TRP A 161 -6.94 -1.43 -8.89
C TRP A 161 -6.94 -0.74 -7.51
N ASN A 162 -5.76 -0.36 -7.02
CA ASN A 162 -5.66 0.32 -5.74
C ASN A 162 -6.36 1.69 -5.77
N VAL A 163 -6.14 2.49 -6.81
CA VAL A 163 -6.80 3.80 -6.96
C VAL A 163 -8.32 3.63 -7.05
N ALA A 164 -8.81 2.66 -7.83
CA ALA A 164 -10.24 2.41 -7.93
C ALA A 164 -10.85 1.98 -6.59
N LEU A 165 -10.14 1.17 -5.79
CA LEU A 165 -10.55 0.83 -4.42
C LEU A 165 -10.59 2.07 -3.51
N ASP A 166 -9.66 3.01 -3.65
CA ASP A 166 -9.64 4.23 -2.83
C ASP A 166 -10.88 5.11 -3.14
N ILE A 167 -11.22 5.25 -4.42
CA ILE A 167 -12.43 5.95 -4.85
C ILE A 167 -13.68 5.24 -4.32
N TRP A 168 -13.75 3.90 -4.43
CA TRP A 168 -14.87 3.11 -3.91
C TRP A 168 -15.03 3.28 -2.39
N MET A 169 -13.93 3.22 -1.65
CA MET A 169 -13.91 3.39 -0.20
C MET A 169 -14.31 4.80 0.24
N MET A 170 -14.13 5.81 -0.62
CA MET A 170 -14.63 7.17 -0.40
C MET A 170 -16.14 7.27 -0.64
N ILE A 171 -16.69 6.57 -1.63
CA ILE A 171 -18.13 6.57 -1.94
C ILE A 171 -18.93 5.89 -0.83
N LEU A 172 -18.41 4.77 -0.28
CA LEU A 172 -19.05 4.00 0.79
C LEU A 172 -19.64 4.85 1.93
N PRO A 173 -18.86 5.66 2.67
CA PRO A 173 -19.39 6.51 3.75
C PRO A 173 -20.35 7.58 3.25
N MET A 174 -20.16 8.12 2.03
CA MET A 174 -21.04 9.15 1.49
C MET A 174 -22.47 8.60 1.30
N THR A 175 -22.61 7.36 0.87
CA THR A 175 -23.93 6.71 0.75
C THR A 175 -24.65 6.59 2.10
N GLN A 176 -23.92 6.41 3.20
CA GLN A 176 -24.48 6.35 4.55
C GLN A 176 -24.81 7.74 5.09
N LEU A 177 -23.97 8.74 4.84
CA LEU A 177 -24.18 10.12 5.26
C LEU A 177 -25.36 10.81 4.58
N LEU A 178 -25.79 10.32 3.40
CA LEU A 178 -26.99 10.79 2.71
C LEU A 178 -28.28 10.15 3.26
N LYS A 179 -28.19 8.92 3.78
CA LYS A 179 -29.36 8.17 4.27
C LYS A 179 -29.71 8.46 5.73
N ILE A 180 -28.70 8.76 6.55
CA ILE A 180 -28.90 9.00 7.97
C ILE A 180 -28.96 10.52 8.15
N GLY A 181 -30.09 11.03 8.64
CA GLY A 181 -30.29 12.44 9.02
C GLY A 181 -29.43 12.86 10.23
N ILE A 182 -28.11 12.68 10.13
CA ILE A 182 -27.15 12.97 11.19
C ILE A 182 -26.92 14.47 11.26
N LYS A 183 -26.95 15.03 12.48
CA LYS A 183 -26.56 16.42 12.76
C LYS A 183 -25.16 16.73 12.19
N LEU A 184 -25.04 17.88 11.50
CA LEU A 184 -23.87 18.32 10.73
C LEU A 184 -22.50 18.11 11.44
N LYS A 185 -22.45 18.24 12.77
CA LYS A 185 -21.24 18.07 13.59
C LYS A 185 -20.60 16.66 13.47
N LYS A 186 -21.40 15.58 13.45
CA LYS A 186 -20.87 14.21 13.28
C LYS A 186 -20.52 13.93 11.81
N LYS A 187 -21.24 14.54 10.87
CA LYS A 187 -20.96 14.46 9.43
C LYS A 187 -19.58 15.05 9.09
N ILE A 188 -19.24 16.20 9.68
CA ILE A 188 -17.93 16.84 9.50
C ILE A 188 -16.81 16.01 10.12
N GLY A 189 -16.99 15.42 11.31
CA GLY A 189 -15.97 14.57 11.94
C GLY A 189 -15.62 13.34 11.10
N VAL A 190 -16.62 12.70 10.50
CA VAL A 190 -16.41 11.58 9.57
C VAL A 190 -15.70 12.07 8.30
N ILE A 191 -16.20 13.10 7.63
CA ILE A 191 -15.58 13.66 6.41
C ILE A 191 -14.12 14.10 6.66
N ALA A 192 -13.84 14.72 7.81
CA ALA A 192 -12.49 15.12 8.21
C ALA A 192 -11.57 13.91 8.42
N MET A 193 -12.05 12.82 9.04
CA MET A 193 -11.28 11.58 9.17
C MET A 193 -10.97 10.93 7.81
N PHE A 194 -11.89 11.02 6.85
CA PHE A 194 -11.70 10.50 5.49
C PHE A 194 -10.75 11.36 4.64
N GLY A 195 -10.89 12.69 4.68
CA GLY A 195 -10.03 13.60 3.94
C GLY A 195 -8.58 13.57 4.43
N VAL A 196 -8.37 13.31 5.72
CA VAL A 196 -7.05 13.14 6.32
C VAL A 196 -6.38 11.82 5.92
N GLY A 197 -7.14 10.73 5.73
CA GLY A 197 -6.56 9.44 5.32
C GLY A 197 -6.03 9.42 3.88
N LEU A 198 -6.30 10.47 3.10
CA LEU A 198 -5.90 10.66 1.70
C LEU A 198 -4.59 11.47 1.53
N LEU A 199 -4.10 12.10 2.60
CA LEU A 199 -2.86 12.91 2.66
C LEU A 199 -1.73 12.14 3.35
#